data_AF-A0A7W8CSE7-F1
#
_entry.id   AF-A0A7W8CSE7-F1
#
_cell.length_a   1.000
_cell.length_b   1.000
_cell.length_c   1.000
_cell.angle_alpha   90.00
_cell.angle_beta   90.00
_cell.angle_gamma   90.00
#
_symmetry.space_group_name_H-M   'P 1'
#
loop_
_entity.id
_entity.type
_entity.pdbx_description
1 polymer ?
#
loop_
_entity_poly.entity_id
_entity_poly.type
_entity_poly.pdbx_seq_one_letter_code
_entity_poly.pdbx_strand_id
1 'polypeptide(L)' 'MSKRVKDIILGTLVYAGIGFVITLILNGGEPVWTLVIGQGIAGFLTYAYIYPALEKRKRKRI' A
#
# COMPACT_ATOMS: atom_id res chain seq x y z
N MET A 1 7.42 -16.32 -18.56
CA MET A 1 6.37 -15.84 -17.64
C MET A 1 5.91 -14.46 -18.09
N SER A 2 4.64 -14.29 -18.46
CA SER A 2 4.14 -13.03 -19.04
C SER A 2 4.04 -11.92 -17.99
N LYS A 3 4.16 -10.66 -18.42
CA LYS A 3 4.08 -9.46 -17.54
C LYS A 3 2.86 -9.50 -16.59
N ARG A 4 1.72 -9.96 -17.10
CA ARG A 4 0.47 -10.09 -16.33
C ARG A 4 0.59 -11.04 -15.14
N VAL A 5 1.29 -12.17 -15.30
CA VAL A 5 1.46 -13.14 -14.21
C VAL A 5 2.39 -12.57 -13.13
N LYS A 6 3.43 -11.83 -13.52
CA LYS A 6 4.30 -11.13 -12.55
C LYS A 6 3.54 -10.07 -11.77
N ASP A 7 2.70 -9.27 -12.43
CA ASP A 7 1.89 -8.23 -11.77
C ASP A 7 0.87 -8.84 -10.80
N ILE A 8 0.22 -9.95 -11.17
CA ILE A 8 -0.72 -10.65 -10.29
C ILE A 8 -0.01 -11.20 -9.06
N ILE A 9 1.14 -11.86 -9.22
CA ILE A 9 1.90 -12.39 -8.08
C ILE A 9 2.38 -11.26 -7.17
N LEU A 10 2.85 -10.16 -7.74
CA LEU A 10 3.26 -9.00 -6.96
C LEU A 10 2.08 -8.40 -6.19
N GLY A 11 0.91 -8.25 -6.83
CA GLY A 11 -0.31 -7.77 -6.19
C GLY A 11 -0.76 -8.68 -5.05
N THR A 12 -0.74 -10.00 -5.25
CA THR A 12 -1.07 -10.98 -4.22
C THR A 12 -0.10 -10.93 -3.05
N LEU A 13 1.20 -10.80 -3.30
CA LEU A 13 2.23 -10.67 -2.25
C LEU A 13 2.04 -9.39 -1.43
N VAL A 14 1.75 -8.27 -2.10
CA VAL A 14 1.49 -6.99 -1.42
C VAL A 14 0.22 -7.10 -0.56
N TYR A 15 -0.85 -7.69 -1.10
CA TYR A 15 -2.11 -7.84 -0.36
C TYR A 15 -1.96 -8.79 0.83
N ALA A 16 -1.25 -9.91 0.65
CA ALA A 16 -0.93 -10.85 1.72
C ALA A 16 -0.05 -10.22 2.80
N GLY A 17 0.95 -9.42 2.40
CA GLY A 17 1.80 -8.67 3.33
C GLY A 17 1.01 -7.66 4.16
N ILE A 18 0.11 -6.91 3.53
CA ILE A 18 -0.79 -5.97 4.22
C ILE A 18 -1.71 -6.72 5.19
N GLY A 19 -2.34 -7.81 4.74
CA GLY A 19 -3.23 -8.62 5.57
C GLY A 19 -2.52 -9.26 6.76
N PHE A 20 -1.31 -9.77 6.56
CA PHE A 20 -0.47 -10.33 7.63
C PHE A 20 -0.09 -9.29 8.67
N VAL A 21 0.34 -8.10 8.22
CA VAL A 21 0.67 -6.97 9.09
C VAL A 21 -0.54 -6.52 9.90
N ILE A 22 -1.72 -6.36 9.27
CA ILE A 22 -2.96 -6.00 9.96
C ILE A 22 -3.35 -7.07 11.00
N THR A 23 -3.21 -8.35 10.67
CA THR A 23 -3.57 -9.45 11.56
C THR A 23 -2.65 -9.52 12.77
N LEU A 24 -1.34 -9.31 12.60
CA LEU A 24 -0.37 -9.24 13.70
C LEU A 24 -0.65 -8.07 14.66
N ILE A 25 -1.15 -6.96 14.12
CA ILE A 25 -1.52 -5.78 14.91
C ILE A 25 -2.81 -6.03 15.70
N LEU A 26 -3.85 -6.55 15.05
CA LEU A 26 -5.17 -6.72 15.64
C LEU A 26 -5.27 -7.90 16.62
N ASN A 27 -4.44 -8.94 16.46
CA ASN A 27 -4.46 -10.11 17.37
C ASN A 27 -3.67 -9.93 18.68
N GLY A 28 -3.05 -8.77 18.94
CA GLY A 28 -2.37 -8.55 20.23
C GLY A 28 -1.63 -7.23 20.46
N GLY A 29 -1.72 -6.24 19.59
CA GLY A 29 -0.91 -5.02 19.69
C GLY A 29 -1.63 -3.87 20.39
N GLU A 30 -0.98 -3.29 21.40
CA GLU A 30 -1.40 -2.02 22.00
C GLU A 30 -1.77 -0.97 20.94
N PRO A 31 -2.79 -0.12 21.19
CA PRO A 31 -3.39 0.79 20.23
C PRO A 31 -2.40 1.73 19.51
N VAL A 32 -1.23 1.94 20.09
CA VAL A 32 -0.14 2.76 19.53
C VAL A 32 0.45 2.15 18.26
N TRP A 33 0.68 0.84 18.21
CA TRP A 33 1.29 0.18 17.05
C TRP A 33 0.36 0.13 15.84
N THR A 34 -0.94 0.05 16.08
CA THR A 34 -1.97 0.16 15.06
C THR A 34 -1.94 1.51 14.33
N LEU A 35 -1.72 2.60 15.08
CA LEU A 35 -1.64 3.96 14.51
C LEU A 35 -0.37 4.16 13.68
N VAL A 36 0.79 3.72 14.20
CA VAL A 36 2.08 3.85 13.52
C VAL A 36 2.06 3.12 12.17
N ILE A 37 1.52 1.90 12.15
CA ILE A 37 1.48 1.09 10.94
C ILE A 37 0.37 1.57 9.99
N GLY A 38 -0.77 2.03 10.51
CA GLY A 38 -1.80 2.70 9.72
C GLY A 38 -1.26 3.94 8.98
N GLN A 39 -0.44 4.76 9.65
CA GLN A 39 0.25 5.89 9.02
C GLN A 39 1.27 5.44 7.98
N GLY A 40 2.00 4.35 8.24
CA GLY A 40 2.94 3.76 7.27
C GLY A 40 2.25 3.30 5.98
N ILE A 41 1.13 2.59 6.11
CA ILE A 41 0.32 2.15 4.96
C ILE A 41 -0.30 3.35 4.23
N ALA A 42 -0.87 4.30 4.95
CA ALA A 42 -1.45 5.51 4.36
C ALA A 42 -0.40 6.36 3.62
N GLY A 43 0.79 6.51 4.19
CA GLY A 43 1.93 7.20 3.57
C GLY A 43 2.40 6.49 2.31
N PHE A 44 2.54 5.17 2.36
CA PHE A 44 2.90 4.35 1.20
C PHE A 44 1.87 4.48 0.07
N LEU A 45 0.57 4.34 0.37
CA LEU A 45 -0.49 4.46 -0.64
C LEU A 45 -0.54 5.86 -1.24
N THR A 46 -0.35 6.89 -0.41
CA THR A 46 -0.33 8.29 -0.88
C THR A 46 0.85 8.52 -1.82
N TYR A 47 2.05 8.06 -1.47
CA TYR A 47 3.22 8.21 -2.31
C TYR A 47 3.16 7.37 -3.59
N ALA A 48 2.76 6.10 -3.48
CA ALA A 48 2.77 5.15 -4.60
C ALA A 48 1.65 5.38 -5.61
N TYR A 49 0.48 5.88 -5.18
CA TYR A 49 -0.70 6.01 -6.05
C TYR A 49 -1.22 7.44 -6.18
N ILE A 50 -1.34 8.18 -5.08
CA ILE A 50 -1.97 9.51 -5.09
C ILE A 50 -1.02 10.54 -5.73
N TYR A 51 0.25 10.57 -5.31
CA TYR A 51 1.25 11.51 -5.80
C TYR A 51 1.50 11.39 -7.32
N PRO A 52 1.77 10.20 -7.89
CA PRO A 52 1.90 10.05 -9.34
C PRO A 52 0.59 10.30 -10.11
N ALA A 53 -0.57 10.06 -9.51
CA ALA A 53 -1.86 10.42 -10.14
C ALA A 53 -2.05 11.95 -10.20
N LEU A 54 -1.65 12.68 -9.16
CA LEU A 54 -1.66 14.14 -9.12
C LEU A 54 -0.66 14.74 -10.11
N GLU A 55 0.56 14.19 -10.21
CA GLU A 55 1.55 14.61 -11.20
C GLU A 55 1.05 14.42 -12.64
N LYS A 56 0.42 13.28 -12.95
CA LYS A 56 -0.19 13.04 -14.26
C LYS A 56 -1.32 14.02 -14.58
N ARG A 57 -2.13 14.40 -13.59
CA ARG A 57 -3.17 15.42 -13.74
C ARG A 57 -2.58 16.82 -13.95
N LYS A 58 -1.49 17.16 -13.25
CA LYS A 58 -0.79 18.44 -13.38
C LYS A 58 -0.12 18.56 -14.76
N ARG A 59 0.53 17.50 -15.26
CA ARG A 59 1.15 17.46 -16.59
C ARG A 59 0.17 17.56 -17.76
N LYS A 60 -1.08 17.13 -17.58
CA LYS A 60 -2.13 17.22 -18.61
C LYS A 60 -2.78 18.61 -18.71
N ARG A 61 -2.53 19.48 -17.73
CA ARG A 61 -3.11 20.83 -17.66
C ARG A 61 -2.16 21.92 -18.19
N ILE A 62 -0.95 21.54 -18.61
CA ILE A 62 0.05 22.40 -19.26
C ILE A 62 0.03 22.07 -20.76
#